data_AF-A0A699XJY6-F1
#
_entry.id   AF-A0A699XJY6-F1
#
_cell.length_a   1.000
_cell.length_b   1.000
_cell.length_c   1.000
_cell.angle_alpha   90.00
_cell.angle_beta   90.00
_cell.angle_gamma   90.00
#
_symmetry.space_group_name_H-M   'P 1'
#
loop_
_entity.id
_entity.type
_entity.pdbx_description
1 polymer ?
#
loop_
_entity_poly.entity_id
_entity_poly.type
_entity_poly.pdbx_seq_one_letter_code
_entity_poly.pdbx_strand_id
1 'polypeptide(L)' 'GDGQNLGCNFQYVVQELPNGLAQAFVLGADFIGDDKVALVLGDNIFHGEGLEELLKANNDPEGGVVYAYHVHDPERYGVV' A
#
# COMPACT_ATOMS: atom_id res chain seq x y z
N GLY A 1 -15.08 2.38 10.94
CA GLY A 1 -14.81 2.81 12.33
C GLY A 1 -13.60 3.72 12.30
N ASP A 2 -13.37 4.52 13.32
CA ASP A 2 -12.24 5.49 13.31
C ASP A 2 -10.88 4.89 13.70
N GLY A 3 -10.84 3.63 14.14
CA GLY A 3 -9.60 2.92 14.45
C GLY A 3 -9.07 3.14 15.88
N GLN A 4 -9.72 3.99 16.70
CA GLN A 4 -9.20 4.35 18.02
C GLN A 4 -9.02 3.14 18.95
N ASN A 5 -9.90 2.15 18.86
CA ASN A 5 -9.81 0.91 19.64
C ASN A 5 -8.57 0.06 19.32
N LEU A 6 -7.88 0.34 18.21
CA LEU A 6 -6.65 -0.32 17.78
C LEU A 6 -5.42 0.61 17.91
N GLY A 7 -5.58 1.83 18.44
CA GLY A 7 -4.54 2.84 18.45
C GLY A 7 -4.22 3.44 17.08
N CYS A 8 -5.16 3.33 16.12
CA CYS A 8 -5.02 3.86 14.77
C CYS A 8 -5.97 5.04 14.52
N ASN A 9 -5.73 5.78 13.44
CA ASN A 9 -6.63 6.81 12.92
C ASN A 9 -7.02 6.45 11.47
N PHE A 10 -8.26 6.04 11.26
CA PHE A 10 -8.75 5.63 9.94
C PHE A 10 -9.61 6.72 9.31
N GLN A 11 -9.30 7.04 8.05
CA GLN A 11 -10.09 7.92 7.19
C GLN A 11 -10.58 7.16 5.97
N TYR A 12 -11.66 7.65 5.37
CA TYR A 12 -12.33 7.00 4.26
C TYR A 12 -12.61 8.01 3.16
N VAL A 13 -12.33 7.61 1.92
CA VAL A 13 -12.64 8.36 0.71
C VAL A 13 -13.24 7.40 -0.31
N VAL A 14 -14.20 7.89 -1.10
CA VAL A 14 -14.86 7.09 -2.14
C VAL A 14 -14.10 7.18 -3.45
N GLN A 15 -13.88 6.02 -4.08
CA GLN A 15 -13.47 5.93 -5.48
C GLN A 15 -14.71 5.57 -6.31
N GLU A 16 -15.32 6.56 -6.96
CA GLU A 16 -16.57 6.38 -7.74
C GLU A 16 -16.41 5.44 -8.94
N LEU A 17 -15.23 5.48 -9.58
CA LEU A 17 -14.91 4.68 -10.75
C LEU A 17 -13.49 4.12 -10.64
N PRO A 18 -13.24 2.88 -11.08
CA PRO A 18 -11.94 2.24 -10.99
C PRO A 18 -10.98 2.77 -12.07
N ASN A 19 -10.40 3.95 -11.87
CA ASN A 19 -9.46 4.57 -12.84
C ASN A 19 -7.99 4.14 -12.64
N GLY A 20 -7.77 2.96 -12.02
CA GLY A 20 -6.45 2.40 -11.77
C GLY A 20 -5.85 2.75 -10.41
N LEU A 21 -4.79 2.02 -10.04
CA LEU A 21 -4.19 2.06 -8.70
C LEU A 21 -3.60 3.41 -8.32
N ALA A 22 -3.02 4.12 -9.28
CA ALA A 22 -2.41 5.43 -9.04
C ALA A 22 -3.43 6.48 -8.57
N GLN A 23 -4.74 6.27 -8.83
CA GLN A 23 -5.80 7.15 -8.35
C GLN A 23 -5.84 7.21 -6.81
N ALA A 24 -5.32 6.21 -6.09
CA ALA A 24 -5.21 6.25 -4.64
C ALA A 24 -4.42 7.47 -4.14
N PHE A 25 -3.35 7.86 -4.84
CA PHE A 25 -2.54 9.05 -4.48
C PHE A 25 -3.26 10.36 -4.77
N VAL A 26 -4.17 10.37 -5.76
CA VAL A 26 -4.99 11.55 -6.07
C VAL A 26 -6.09 11.72 -5.04
N LEU A 27 -6.81 10.63 -4.72
CA LEU A 27 -7.90 10.65 -3.74
C LEU A 27 -7.39 10.88 -2.30
N GLY A 28 -6.18 10.39 -2.00
CA GLY A 28 -5.53 10.54 -0.71
C GLY A 28 -4.59 11.74 -0.60
N ALA A 29 -4.53 12.65 -1.58
CA ALA A 29 -3.54 13.72 -1.61
C ALA A 29 -3.53 14.58 -0.33
N ASP A 30 -4.72 15.01 0.12
CA ASP A 30 -4.86 15.80 1.35
C ASP A 30 -4.55 14.99 2.62
N PHE A 31 -4.79 13.68 2.60
CA PHE A 31 -4.45 12.77 3.70
C PHE A 31 -2.94 12.53 3.80
N ILE A 32 -2.25 12.43 2.66
CA ILE A 32 -0.81 12.21 2.58
C ILE A 32 -0.05 13.48 2.95
N GLY A 33 -0.47 14.65 2.44
CA GLY A 33 0.23 15.90 2.63
C GLY A 33 1.69 15.82 2.16
N ASP A 34 2.63 16.11 3.07
CA ASP A 34 4.08 16.05 2.81
C ASP A 34 4.74 14.78 3.37
N ASP A 35 3.95 13.84 3.90
CA ASP A 35 4.46 12.61 4.53
C ASP A 35 4.80 11.52 3.51
N LYS A 36 5.70 10.59 3.89
CA LYS A 36 5.92 9.35 3.15
C LYS A 36 4.71 8.42 3.34
N VAL A 37 4.34 7.69 2.29
CA VAL A 37 3.16 6.80 2.31
C VAL A 37 3.49 5.41 1.75
N ALA A 38 2.79 4.40 2.28
CA ALA A 38 2.75 3.05 1.74
C ALA A 38 1.36 2.74 1.19
N LEU A 39 1.29 2.10 0.02
CA LEU A 39 0.04 1.63 -0.60
C LEU A 39 -0.01 0.10 -0.55
N VAL A 40 -1.14 -0.44 -0.10
CA VAL A 40 -1.44 -1.88 -0.11
C VAL A 40 -2.83 -2.09 -0.72
N LEU A 41 -2.99 -3.15 -1.52
CA LEU A 41 -4.28 -3.53 -2.07
C LEU A 41 -5.06 -4.35 -1.04
N GLY A 42 -6.34 -4.02 -0.84
CA GLY A 42 -7.17 -4.64 0.21
C GLY A 42 -7.45 -6.13 0.02
N ASP A 43 -7.16 -6.70 -1.14
CA ASP A 43 -7.33 -8.11 -1.48
C ASP A 43 -6.01 -8.91 -1.43
N ASN A 44 -4.88 -8.26 -1.12
CA ASN A 44 -3.58 -8.91 -1.07
C ASN A 44 -3.32 -9.51 0.32
N ILE A 45 -2.86 -10.76 0.36
CA ILE A 45 -2.50 -11.47 1.59
C ILE A 45 -1.01 -11.80 1.54
N PHE A 46 -0.26 -11.29 2.53
CA PHE A 46 1.17 -11.53 2.67
C PHE A 46 1.43 -12.36 3.93
N HIS A 47 2.24 -13.41 3.78
CA HIS A 47 2.65 -14.28 4.88
C HIS A 47 4.04 -14.85 4.57
N GLY A 48 4.91 -14.90 5.57
CA GLY A 48 6.23 -15.49 5.45
C GLY A 48 7.14 -15.08 6.59
N GLU A 49 8.17 -15.89 6.81
CA GLU A 49 9.26 -15.56 7.73
C GLU A 49 10.06 -14.37 7.17
N GLY A 50 10.42 -13.40 8.02
CA GLY A 50 11.22 -12.23 7.63
C GLY A 50 10.45 -11.05 7.02
N LEU A 51 9.12 -11.17 6.82
CA LEU A 51 8.32 -10.09 6.23
C LEU A 51 8.32 -8.83 7.11
N GLU A 52 8.24 -9.00 8.43
CA GLU A 52 8.23 -7.88 9.37
C GLU A 52 9.54 -7.09 9.31
N GLU A 53 10.68 -7.79 9.34
CA GLU A 53 12.01 -7.20 9.23
C GLU A 53 12.18 -6.48 7.89
N LEU A 54 11.73 -7.11 6.81
CA LEU A 54 11.79 -6.54 5.46
C LEU A 54 10.99 -5.24 5.36
N LEU A 55 9.76 -5.20 5.89
CA LEU A 55 8.93 -4.00 5.88
C LEU A 55 9.53 -2.89 6.75
N LYS A 56 10.03 -3.22 7.94
CA LYS A 56 10.68 -2.26 8.84
C LYS A 56 11.96 -1.67 8.25
N ALA A 57 12.73 -2.45 7.51
CA ALA A 57 13.96 -1.97 6.87
C ALA A 57 13.70 -0.93 5.77
N ASN A 58 12.47 -0.86 5.24
CA ASN A 58 12.08 0.04 4.15
C ASN A 58 10.99 1.04 4.57
N ASN A 59 10.93 1.41 5.86
CA ASN A 59 9.91 2.31 6.38
C ASN A 59 10.18 3.81 6.11
N ASP A 60 11.39 4.17 5.67
CA ASP A 60 11.80 5.55 5.40
C ASP A 60 12.65 5.69 4.12
N PRO A 61 12.20 5.19 2.95
CA PRO A 61 13.01 5.15 1.75
C PRO A 61 13.23 6.55 1.14
N GLU A 62 14.33 6.73 0.41
CA GLU A 62 14.46 7.82 -0.57
C GLU A 62 13.93 7.31 -1.92
N GLY A 63 12.90 7.98 -2.48
CA GLY A 63 12.21 7.50 -3.67
C GLY A 63 11.08 6.52 -3.35
N GLY A 64 11.00 5.41 -4.10
CA GLY A 64 9.94 4.40 -3.94
C GLY A 64 10.49 2.99 -3.84
N VAL A 65 9.83 2.16 -3.03
CA VAL A 65 10.14 0.72 -2.88
C VAL A 65 8.94 -0.08 -3.37
N VAL A 66 9.21 -1.10 -4.19
CA VAL A 66 8.22 -2.09 -4.62
C VAL A 66 8.68 -3.48 -4.22
N TYR A 67 7.74 -4.31 -3.78
CA TYR A 67 8.01 -5.71 -3.47
C TYR A 67 7.56 -6.57 -4.64
N ALA A 68 8.50 -7.25 -5.28
CA ALA A 68 8.22 -8.23 -6.32
C ALA A 68 8.20 -9.64 -5.71
N TYR A 69 7.25 -10.48 -6.13
CA TYR A 69 7.15 -11.87 -5.70
C TYR A 69 7.06 -12.80 -6.91
N HIS A 70 7.72 -13.95 -6.82
CA HIS A 70 7.69 -14.93 -7.89
C HIS A 70 6.32 -15.62 -7.95
N VAL A 71 5.61 -15.44 -9.06
CA VAL A 71 4.31 -16.06 -9.30
C VAL A 71 4.39 -17.11 -10.40
N HIS A 72 3.50 -18.10 -10.34
CA HIS A 72 3.41 -19.13 -11.39
C HIS A 72 2.90 -18.58 -12.74
N ASP A 73 2.14 -17.47 -12.72
CA ASP A 73 1.53 -16.85 -13.90
C ASP A 73 1.77 -15.32 -13.91
N PRO A 74 2.91 -14.86 -14.45
CA PRO A 74 3.33 -13.46 -14.37
C PRO A 74 2.49 -12.52 -15.26
N GLU A 75 1.84 -13.02 -16.30
CA GLU A 75 1.11 -12.19 -17.29
C GLU A 75 -0.13 -11.49 -16.71
N ARG A 76 -0.59 -11.93 -15.54
CA ARG A 76 -1.73 -11.35 -14.82
C ARG A 76 -1.36 -10.14 -13.97
N TYR A 77 -0.08 -9.80 -13.88
CA TYR A 77 0.46 -8.78 -12.98
C TYR A 77 1.37 -7.79 -13.74
N GLY A 78 1.69 -6.66 -13.10
CA GLY A 78 2.80 -5.83 -13.54
C GLY A 78 4.12 -6.58 -13.30
N VAL A 79 4.77 -7.03 -14.37
CA VAL A 79 6.05 -7.73 -14.30
C VAL A 79 7.19 -6.71 -14.16
N VAL A 80 8.08 -6.93 -13.20
CA VAL A 80 9.30 -6.14 -12.95
C VAL A 80 10.51 -6.91 -13.45
#